data_AF-A0A959IHV7-F1
#
_entry.id   AF-A0A959IHV7-F1
#
_cell.length_a   1.000
_cell.length_b   1.000
_cell.length_c   1.000
_cell.angle_alpha   90.00
_cell.angle_beta   90.00
_cell.angle_gamma   90.00
#
_symmetry.space_group_name_H-M   'P 1'
#
loop_
_entity.id
_entity.type
_entity.pdbx_description
1 polymer ?
#
loop_
_entity_poly.entity_id
_entity_poly.type
_entity_poly.pdbx_seq_one_letter_code
_entity_poly.pdbx_strand_id
1 'polypeptide(L)'
;MYIFSNYQVKSLLIGFLGTLFLLSSCSDSSNPGVEEAAALAAETEQMDVVGELALKNTSNDVYRYSTEIPEDWTETTHIADDGSVIINMYQEDKIASVDLPITIQSQPAIDHIDLYPKGLNTKFPYGENLRLSKYNGKVPVAGLWDEDKSRVFLLGNGEVWAYLLYPEDRPNGWEKDGFIFAQIAIDNFSSESYDEITADLKELQIWKPIA
;
A
#
# COMPACT_ATOMS: atom_id res chain seq x y z
N MET A 1 -28.86 -15.32 6.48
CA MET A 1 -28.99 -16.78 6.71
C MET A 1 -28.71 -17.46 5.39
N TYR A 2 -27.57 -18.14 5.24
CA TYR A 2 -27.29 -19.26 4.32
C TYR A 2 -25.84 -19.73 4.55
N ILE A 3 -25.62 -21.00 4.21
CA ILE A 3 -24.54 -21.94 4.56
C ILE A 3 -23.50 -21.98 3.43
N PHE A 4 -22.22 -22.20 3.75
CA PHE A 4 -21.22 -22.85 2.87
C PHE A 4 -20.35 -23.73 3.78
N SER A 5 -20.44 -25.06 3.78
CA SER A 5 -20.13 -26.09 2.76
C SER A 5 -18.67 -26.11 2.28
N ASN A 6 -17.98 -27.18 2.66
CA ASN A 6 -16.62 -27.57 2.31
C ASN A 6 -16.39 -27.67 0.79
N TYR A 7 -15.19 -27.30 0.33
CA TYR A 7 -14.56 -27.89 -0.85
C TYR A 7 -13.06 -28.14 -0.63
N GLN A 8 -12.70 -29.41 -0.65
CA GLN A 8 -11.35 -29.94 -0.89
C GLN A 8 -11.15 -30.03 -2.40
N VAL A 9 -9.99 -29.60 -2.90
CA VAL A 9 -9.53 -30.01 -4.24
C VAL A 9 -8.14 -30.62 -4.09
N LYS A 10 -8.10 -31.95 -4.09
CA LYS A 10 -6.95 -32.73 -4.55
C LYS A 10 -6.91 -32.60 -6.07
N SER A 11 -5.76 -32.29 -6.64
CA SER A 11 -5.48 -32.64 -8.04
C SER A 11 -4.14 -33.35 -8.14
N LEU A 12 -4.23 -34.52 -8.76
CA LEU A 12 -3.24 -35.54 -9.00
C LEU A 12 -3.27 -35.72 -10.52
N LEU A 13 -2.16 -35.46 -11.23
CA LEU A 13 -1.99 -35.90 -12.62
C LEU A 13 -0.50 -36.20 -12.85
N ILE A 14 -0.13 -37.48 -12.79
CA ILE A 14 0.04 -38.41 -13.92
C ILE A 14 1.41 -38.22 -14.59
N GLY A 15 2.33 -39.10 -14.20
CA GLY A 15 3.47 -39.45 -15.03
C GLY A 15 3.01 -40.34 -16.19
N PHE A 16 3.58 -40.11 -17.36
CA PHE A 16 3.58 -41.10 -18.44
C PHE A 16 5.00 -41.23 -19.00
N LEU A 17 5.44 -42.49 -18.95
CA LEU A 17 6.66 -43.06 -19.48
C LEU A 17 6.44 -43.34 -20.98
N GLY A 18 7.44 -43.16 -21.83
CA GLY A 18 7.57 -44.01 -23.01
C GLY A 18 7.95 -43.39 -24.36
N THR A 19 9.25 -43.54 -24.68
CA THR A 19 9.75 -44.22 -25.89
C THR A 19 9.78 -43.47 -27.23
N LEU A 20 11.00 -43.00 -27.56
CA LEU A 20 11.82 -43.39 -28.72
C LEU A 20 11.14 -43.44 -30.11
N PHE A 21 11.43 -42.43 -30.95
CA PHE A 21 11.50 -42.62 -32.40
C PHE A 21 12.88 -42.19 -32.91
N LEU A 22 13.47 -43.12 -33.68
CA LEU A 22 14.79 -43.04 -34.29
C LEU A 22 14.80 -42.10 -35.50
N LEU A 23 15.83 -41.26 -35.53
CA LEU A 23 16.67 -40.85 -36.65
C LEU A 23 16.14 -41.07 -38.08
N SER A 24 15.94 -39.98 -38.80
CA SER A 24 16.36 -39.90 -40.21
C SER A 24 17.22 -38.66 -40.42
N SER A 25 18.45 -38.94 -40.81
CA SER A 25 19.49 -38.02 -41.23
C SER A 25 19.17 -37.49 -42.62
N CYS A 26 19.20 -36.16 -42.79
CA CYS A 26 19.66 -35.56 -44.03
C CYS A 26 20.61 -34.43 -43.66
N SER A 27 21.88 -34.73 -43.88
CA SER A 27 22.96 -33.77 -43.99
C SER A 27 22.66 -32.82 -45.15
N ASP A 28 22.57 -31.52 -44.87
CA ASP A 28 23.05 -30.57 -45.85
C ASP A 28 23.82 -29.44 -45.18
N SER A 29 24.87 -29.08 -45.89
CA SER A 29 26.01 -28.29 -45.42
C SER A 29 25.72 -26.78 -45.48
N SER A 30 26.55 -26.04 -44.73
CA SER A 30 26.75 -24.57 -44.77
C SER A 30 25.76 -23.68 -43.99
N ASN A 31 26.15 -23.38 -42.75
CA ASN A 31 25.92 -22.10 -42.07
C ASN A 31 27.31 -21.40 -42.01
N PRO A 32 27.48 -20.06 -41.93
CA PRO A 32 26.69 -19.18 -41.07
C PRO A 32 26.28 -17.83 -41.69
N GLY A 33 25.09 -17.36 -41.34
CA GLY A 33 24.64 -16.00 -41.67
C GLY A 33 23.32 -15.65 -41.00
N VAL A 34 23.21 -15.90 -39.69
CA VAL A 34 22.08 -15.46 -38.88
C VAL A 34 22.55 -14.25 -38.08
N GLU A 35 22.26 -13.06 -38.59
CA GLU A 35 22.50 -11.79 -37.90
C GLU A 35 21.27 -10.88 -38.05
N GLU A 36 20.08 -11.39 -37.68
CA GLU A 36 18.88 -10.54 -37.53
C GLU A 36 17.81 -11.22 -36.66
N ALA A 37 18.16 -11.57 -35.42
CA ALA A 37 17.19 -12.07 -34.43
C ALA A 37 17.62 -11.76 -32.98
N ALA A 38 18.18 -10.59 -32.73
CA ALA A 38 18.65 -10.16 -31.41
C ALA A 38 18.30 -8.70 -31.08
N ALA A 39 17.09 -8.27 -31.40
CA ALA A 39 16.60 -6.91 -31.08
C ALA A 39 15.42 -6.89 -30.10
N LEU A 40 15.10 -8.00 -29.42
CA LEU A 40 13.96 -8.06 -28.49
C LEU A 40 14.26 -8.88 -27.23
N ALA A 41 15.44 -8.70 -26.64
CA ALA A 41 15.77 -9.29 -25.35
C ALA A 41 16.92 -8.53 -24.70
N ALA A 42 16.63 -7.37 -24.11
CA ALA A 42 17.32 -6.81 -22.94
C ALA A 42 16.85 -5.37 -22.72
N GLU A 43 15.57 -5.18 -22.42
CA GLU A 43 15.19 -4.05 -21.55
C GLU A 43 15.51 -4.53 -20.13
N THR A 44 16.79 -4.47 -19.79
CA THR A 44 17.23 -4.62 -18.41
C THR A 44 16.70 -3.41 -17.69
N GLU A 45 15.66 -3.59 -16.88
CA GLU A 45 15.23 -2.61 -15.90
C GLU A 45 16.47 -2.20 -15.11
N GLN A 46 16.96 -0.99 -15.38
CA GLN A 46 17.90 -0.32 -14.50
C GLN A 46 17.13 -0.11 -13.19
N MET A 47 17.32 -1.04 -12.25
CA MET A 47 17.04 -0.76 -10.85
C MET A 47 17.85 0.49 -10.51
N ASP A 48 17.14 1.62 -10.39
CA ASP A 48 17.72 2.84 -9.87
C ASP A 48 18.40 2.48 -8.55
N VAL A 49 19.69 2.79 -8.47
CA VAL A 49 20.45 2.60 -7.24
C VAL A 49 19.89 3.61 -6.26
N VAL A 50 18.91 3.17 -5.46
CA VAL A 50 18.36 3.93 -4.35
C VAL A 50 19.54 4.34 -3.48
N GLY A 51 19.87 5.63 -3.51
CA GLY A 51 20.95 6.19 -2.69
C GLY A 51 20.70 5.87 -1.23
N GLU A 52 21.77 5.80 -0.43
CA GLU A 52 21.65 5.61 1.01
C GLU A 52 20.76 6.72 1.59
N LEU A 53 19.60 6.33 2.14
CA LEU A 53 18.63 7.25 2.71
C LEU A 53 19.17 7.75 4.05
N ALA A 54 19.45 9.05 4.16
CA ALA A 54 19.86 9.65 5.42
C ALA A 54 18.66 9.69 6.38
N LEU A 55 18.83 9.14 7.59
CA LEU A 55 17.80 9.01 8.60
C LEU A 55 18.14 9.85 9.84
N LYS A 56 17.11 10.44 10.46
CA LYS A 56 17.18 11.08 11.77
C LYS A 56 16.24 10.41 12.77
N ASN A 57 16.66 10.40 14.02
CA ASN A 57 15.84 9.94 15.13
C ASN A 57 14.85 11.04 15.55
N THR A 58 13.59 10.66 15.75
CA THR A 58 12.57 11.47 16.41
C THR A 58 11.92 10.68 17.53
N SER A 59 11.46 11.37 18.57
CA SER A 59 10.78 10.75 19.70
C SER A 59 9.80 11.71 20.36
N ASN A 60 8.78 11.14 20.99
CA ASN A 60 7.76 11.89 21.69
C ASN A 60 7.46 11.25 23.05
N ASP A 61 7.80 11.96 24.12
CA ASP A 61 7.62 11.46 25.49
C ASP A 61 6.15 11.41 25.93
N VAL A 62 5.27 12.20 25.31
CA VAL A 62 3.84 12.23 25.66
C VAL A 62 3.14 10.98 25.13
N TYR A 63 3.43 10.61 23.88
CA TYR A 63 2.82 9.46 23.20
C TYR A 63 3.73 8.23 23.12
N ARG A 64 4.89 8.30 23.78
CA ARG A 64 5.82 7.19 24.06
C ARG A 64 6.22 6.41 22.82
N TYR A 65 6.53 7.12 21.74
CA TYR A 65 7.15 6.52 20.54
C TYR A 65 8.55 7.08 20.31
N SER A 66 9.34 6.29 19.58
CA SER A 66 10.63 6.67 19.03
C SER A 66 10.74 6.00 17.67
N THR A 67 11.19 6.73 16.65
CA THR A 67 11.34 6.20 15.29
C THR A 67 12.46 6.93 14.56
N GLU A 68 12.93 6.32 13.48
CA GLU A 68 13.75 6.99 12.48
C GLU A 68 12.86 7.45 11.32
N ILE A 69 13.08 8.68 10.85
CA ILE A 69 12.45 9.25 9.65
C ILE A 69 13.53 9.80 8.73
N PRO A 70 13.25 9.95 7.42
CA PRO A 70 14.21 10.60 6.52
C PRO A 70 14.59 12.01 7.01
N GLU A 71 15.84 12.42 6.77
CA GLU A 71 16.34 13.71 7.26
C GLU A 71 15.55 14.92 6.74
N ASP A 72 15.04 14.81 5.52
CA ASP A 72 14.22 15.80 4.82
C ASP A 72 12.73 15.77 5.22
N TRP A 73 12.31 14.85 6.09
CA TRP A 73 10.95 14.81 6.62
C TRP A 73 10.79 15.68 7.86
N THR A 74 9.63 16.29 8.02
CA THR A 74 9.25 17.10 9.18
C THR A 74 8.19 16.37 9.99
N GLU A 75 8.30 16.45 11.33
CA GLU A 75 7.27 15.97 12.26
C GLU A 75 6.50 17.17 12.82
N THR A 76 5.17 17.12 12.78
CA THR A 76 4.30 18.11 13.45
C THR A 76 3.28 17.40 14.34
N THR A 77 2.93 18.03 15.47
CA THR A 77 1.85 17.56 16.35
C THR A 77 0.74 18.59 16.37
N HIS A 78 -0.48 18.15 16.07
CA HIS A 78 -1.69 18.96 16.07
C HIS A 78 -2.69 18.41 17.08
N ILE A 79 -3.25 19.32 17.89
CA ILE A 79 -4.28 19.01 18.89
C ILE A 79 -5.51 19.83 18.51
N ALA A 80 -6.60 19.16 18.19
CA ALA A 80 -7.88 19.80 17.87
C ALA A 80 -8.65 20.21 19.13
N ASP A 81 -9.66 21.08 18.98
CA ASP A 81 -10.47 21.60 20.09
C ASP A 81 -11.25 20.50 20.85
N ASP A 82 -11.59 19.41 20.17
CA ASP A 82 -12.21 18.22 20.77
C ASP A 82 -11.21 17.31 21.50
N GLY A 83 -9.93 17.71 21.51
CA GLY A 83 -8.83 16.99 22.12
C GLY A 83 -8.26 15.86 21.27
N SER A 84 -8.72 15.67 20.03
CA SER A 84 -8.08 14.74 19.08
C SER A 84 -6.65 15.17 18.78
N VAL A 85 -5.80 14.18 18.55
CA VAL A 85 -4.36 14.38 18.34
C VAL A 85 -3.96 13.70 17.05
N ILE A 86 -3.24 14.45 16.21
CA ILE A 86 -2.64 13.96 14.98
C ILE A 86 -1.17 14.34 14.99
N ILE A 87 -0.30 13.37 14.73
CA ILE A 87 1.13 13.61 14.59
C ILE A 87 1.48 13.22 13.16
N ASN A 88 1.82 14.21 12.33
CA ASN A 88 2.15 14.01 10.93
C ASN A 88 3.67 13.94 10.75
N MET A 89 4.15 13.03 9.92
CA MET A 89 5.52 12.94 9.43
C MET A 89 5.47 12.98 7.90
N TYR A 90 6.08 13.98 7.26
CA TYR A 90 5.94 14.22 5.82
C TYR A 90 7.12 15.02 5.24
N GLN A 91 7.27 15.05 3.91
CA GLN A 91 8.26 15.90 3.22
C GLN A 91 7.78 17.36 3.13
N GLU A 92 8.56 18.29 3.69
CA GLU A 92 8.15 19.70 3.80
C GLU A 92 8.07 20.45 2.45
N ASP A 93 8.85 20.04 1.45
CA ASP A 93 8.81 20.65 0.11
C ASP A 93 7.57 20.23 -0.70
N LYS A 94 6.88 19.15 -0.31
CA LYS A 94 5.68 18.63 -0.98
C LYS A 94 4.36 19.18 -0.44
N ILE A 95 4.37 19.89 0.69
CA ILE A 95 3.15 20.35 1.38
C ILE A 95 2.70 21.77 1.00
N ALA A 96 3.39 22.48 0.09
CA ALA A 96 3.05 23.87 -0.25
C ALA A 96 1.58 24.09 -0.70
N SER A 97 0.87 23.04 -1.12
CA SER A 97 -0.54 23.07 -1.56
C SER A 97 -1.50 22.27 -0.66
N VAL A 98 -1.09 21.84 0.53
CA VAL A 98 -1.92 21.04 1.44
C VAL A 98 -2.08 21.73 2.79
N ASP A 99 -3.32 21.80 3.25
CA ASP A 99 -3.66 22.36 4.56
C ASP A 99 -3.20 21.43 5.68
N LEU A 100 -2.63 22.00 6.75
CA LEU A 100 -2.29 21.30 7.97
C LEU A 100 -3.44 21.32 8.99
N PRO A 101 -3.64 20.26 9.80
CA PRO A 101 -2.90 18.99 9.77
C PRO A 101 -3.21 18.15 8.52
N ILE A 102 -2.24 17.35 8.08
CA ILE A 102 -2.52 16.29 7.13
C ILE A 102 -3.47 15.31 7.83
N THR A 103 -4.57 14.98 7.16
CA THR A 103 -5.51 13.95 7.61
C THR A 103 -5.51 12.76 6.66
N ILE A 104 -6.02 11.63 7.11
CA ILE A 104 -6.30 10.45 6.27
C ILE A 104 -7.20 10.73 5.04
N GLN A 105 -7.86 11.89 4.96
CA GLN A 105 -8.69 12.32 3.82
C GLN A 105 -7.97 13.33 2.91
N SER A 106 -6.69 13.62 3.17
CA SER A 106 -5.91 14.58 2.40
C SER A 106 -5.63 14.07 0.99
N GLN A 107 -5.07 14.96 0.16
CA GLN A 107 -4.73 14.61 -1.21
C GLN A 107 -3.78 13.41 -1.26
N PRO A 108 -4.01 12.44 -2.16
CA PRO A 108 -3.21 11.23 -2.26
C PRO A 108 -1.80 11.47 -2.83
N ALA A 109 -1.49 12.68 -3.27
CA ALA A 109 -0.22 13.03 -3.94
C ALA A 109 0.96 13.28 -2.97
N ILE A 110 0.82 12.96 -1.68
CA ILE A 110 1.87 13.20 -0.67
C ILE A 110 2.11 11.91 0.14
N ASP A 111 3.38 11.53 0.22
CA ASP A 111 3.87 10.51 1.15
C ASP A 111 3.81 11.06 2.57
N HIS A 112 3.15 10.34 3.47
CA HIS A 112 3.10 10.73 4.86
C HIS A 112 2.81 9.55 5.79
N ILE A 113 3.21 9.71 7.05
CA ILE A 113 2.88 8.83 8.16
C ILE A 113 2.19 9.68 9.23
N ASP A 114 0.98 9.27 9.59
CA ASP A 114 0.17 9.91 10.60
C ASP A 114 -0.03 8.97 11.78
N LEU A 115 0.25 9.46 12.98
CA LEU A 115 -0.09 8.78 14.21
C LEU A 115 -1.35 9.44 14.77
N TYR A 116 -2.33 8.60 15.12
CA TYR A 116 -3.56 9.00 15.79
C TYR A 116 -3.62 8.32 17.15
N PRO A 117 -2.91 8.84 18.18
CA PRO A 117 -2.86 8.17 19.48
C PRO A 117 -4.23 8.00 20.12
N LYS A 118 -5.18 8.91 19.84
CA LYS A 118 -6.56 8.87 20.36
C LYS A 118 -7.58 8.27 19.38
N GLY A 119 -7.12 7.80 18.23
CA GLY A 119 -8.00 7.37 17.13
C GLY A 119 -8.68 8.52 16.40
N LEU A 120 -9.64 8.17 15.55
CA LEU A 120 -10.45 9.11 14.76
C LEU A 120 -11.93 8.90 15.03
N ASN A 121 -12.65 10.02 15.13
CA ASN A 121 -14.11 10.05 15.18
C ASN A 121 -14.74 10.22 13.78
N THR A 122 -13.92 10.16 12.73
CA THR A 122 -14.32 10.32 11.33
C THR A 122 -14.31 9.00 10.59
N LYS A 123 -14.78 9.00 9.35
CA LYS A 123 -14.69 7.82 8.48
C LYS A 123 -13.28 7.66 7.92
N PHE A 124 -12.89 6.41 7.70
CA PHE A 124 -11.69 6.03 6.97
C PHE A 124 -11.83 6.33 5.47
N PRO A 125 -10.73 6.29 4.69
CA PRO A 125 -10.81 6.42 3.24
C PRO A 125 -11.75 5.38 2.65
N TYR A 126 -12.47 5.79 1.61
CA TYR A 126 -13.30 4.89 0.82
C TYR A 126 -12.45 4.19 -0.24
N GLY A 127 -12.82 2.97 -0.58
CA GLY A 127 -12.14 2.20 -1.61
C GLY A 127 -11.93 0.74 -1.24
N GLU A 128 -11.33 0.00 -2.16
CA GLU A 128 -10.97 -1.39 -1.92
C GLU A 128 -9.91 -1.47 -0.81
N ASN A 129 -10.16 -2.34 0.16
CA ASN A 129 -9.23 -2.60 1.23
C ASN A 129 -9.39 -4.03 1.72
N LEU A 130 -8.29 -4.58 2.23
CA LEU A 130 -8.25 -5.90 2.85
C LEU A 130 -7.94 -5.74 4.34
N ARG A 131 -8.49 -6.66 5.14
CA ARG A 131 -7.93 -6.88 6.48
C ARG A 131 -6.48 -7.33 6.33
N LEU A 132 -5.62 -6.91 7.25
CA LEU A 132 -4.23 -7.33 7.20
C LEU A 132 -4.10 -8.86 7.30
N SER A 133 -4.96 -9.53 8.08
CA SER A 133 -5.03 -11.01 8.17
C SER A 133 -5.43 -11.73 6.88
N LYS A 134 -5.83 -10.97 5.84
CA LYS A 134 -6.19 -11.47 4.50
C LYS A 134 -5.25 -10.98 3.41
N TYR A 135 -4.32 -10.09 3.74
CA TYR A 135 -3.35 -9.57 2.79
C TYR A 135 -2.16 -10.53 2.69
N ASN A 136 -1.91 -11.05 1.49
CA ASN A 136 -0.81 -12.01 1.26
C ASN A 136 0.53 -11.33 0.94
N GLY A 137 0.55 -9.99 0.83
CA GLY A 137 1.78 -9.24 0.57
C GLY A 137 2.56 -8.92 1.85
N LYS A 138 3.71 -8.27 1.69
CA LYS A 138 4.56 -7.85 2.80
C LYS A 138 4.10 -6.48 3.33
N VAL A 139 3.99 -6.34 4.64
CA VAL A 139 3.89 -5.03 5.29
C VAL A 139 5.31 -4.45 5.40
N PRO A 140 5.57 -3.21 4.92
CA PRO A 140 6.91 -2.65 4.85
C PRO A 140 7.48 -2.23 6.22
N VAL A 141 6.78 -2.50 7.32
CA VAL A 141 7.19 -2.16 8.68
C VAL A 141 7.06 -3.37 9.60
N ALA A 142 8.10 -3.60 10.40
CA ALA A 142 8.08 -4.62 11.44
C ALA A 142 7.25 -4.14 12.63
N GLY A 143 6.42 -5.00 13.19
CA GLY A 143 5.62 -4.70 14.36
C GLY A 143 4.64 -5.83 14.69
N LEU A 144 4.09 -5.78 15.90
CA LEU A 144 2.94 -6.60 16.29
C LEU A 144 1.69 -5.79 16.02
N TRP A 145 0.95 -6.18 14.98
CA TRP A 145 -0.24 -5.48 14.51
C TRP A 145 -1.49 -6.30 14.82
N ASP A 146 -2.58 -5.65 15.25
CA ASP A 146 -3.90 -6.26 15.28
C ASP A 146 -4.34 -6.50 13.83
N GLU A 147 -4.10 -7.70 13.31
CA GLU A 147 -4.30 -8.02 11.89
C GLU A 147 -5.78 -7.96 11.46
N ASP A 148 -6.71 -8.10 12.41
CA ASP A 148 -8.15 -8.08 12.14
C ASP A 148 -8.74 -6.67 12.11
N LYS A 149 -8.13 -5.72 12.83
CA LYS A 149 -8.47 -4.29 12.76
C LYS A 149 -7.67 -3.52 11.72
N SER A 150 -6.43 -3.92 11.49
CA SER A 150 -5.56 -3.28 10.50
C SER A 150 -6.09 -3.50 9.08
N ARG A 151 -5.80 -2.53 8.20
CA ARG A 151 -6.23 -2.53 6.80
C ARG A 151 -5.09 -2.20 5.86
N VAL A 152 -5.15 -2.79 4.68
CA VAL A 152 -4.32 -2.46 3.52
C VAL A 152 -5.26 -1.91 2.45
N PHE A 153 -5.04 -0.67 2.02
CA PHE A 153 -5.86 -0.02 1.00
C PHE A 153 -5.24 -0.22 -0.38
N LEU A 154 -6.08 -0.59 -1.33
CA LEU A 154 -5.68 -0.97 -2.68
C LEU A 154 -6.23 0.02 -3.71
N LEU A 155 -5.44 0.25 -4.76
CA LEU A 155 -5.85 0.89 -5.99
C LEU A 155 -6.66 -0.09 -6.84
N GLY A 156 -7.37 0.42 -7.86
CA GLY A 156 -8.17 -0.42 -8.75
C GLY A 156 -7.34 -1.45 -9.56
N ASN A 157 -6.02 -1.24 -9.68
CA ASN A 157 -5.09 -2.20 -10.27
C ASN A 157 -4.54 -3.23 -9.25
N GLY A 158 -4.96 -3.16 -7.98
CA GLY A 158 -4.53 -4.04 -6.89
C GLY A 158 -3.26 -3.60 -6.16
N GLU A 159 -2.63 -2.49 -6.55
CA GLU A 159 -1.45 -1.97 -5.86
C GLU A 159 -1.82 -1.34 -4.52
N VAL A 160 -0.93 -1.47 -3.53
CA VAL A 160 -1.13 -0.86 -2.21
C VAL A 160 -0.82 0.63 -2.28
N TRP A 161 -1.71 1.46 -1.76
CA TRP A 161 -1.45 2.90 -1.62
C TRP A 161 -1.47 3.41 -0.17
N ALA A 162 -2.06 2.65 0.76
CA ALA A 162 -2.00 3.02 2.17
C ALA A 162 -2.14 1.82 3.12
N TYR A 163 -1.66 2.02 4.34
CA TYR A 163 -1.80 1.11 5.45
C TYR A 163 -2.47 1.83 6.63
N LEU A 164 -3.44 1.17 7.24
CA LEU A 164 -4.01 1.55 8.54
C LEU A 164 -3.63 0.46 9.54
N LEU A 165 -2.72 0.77 10.44
CA LEU A 165 -2.10 -0.19 11.34
C LEU A 165 -2.49 0.10 12.78
N TYR A 166 -3.14 -0.87 13.41
CA TYR A 166 -3.43 -0.85 14.84
C TYR A 166 -2.34 -1.66 15.56
N PRO A 167 -1.57 -1.06 16.48
CA PRO A 167 -0.66 -1.83 17.32
C PRO A 167 -1.43 -2.87 18.14
N GLU A 168 -0.94 -4.11 18.20
CA GLU A 168 -1.49 -5.15 19.06
C GLU A 168 -1.35 -4.73 20.54
N ASP A 169 -0.14 -4.33 20.91
CA ASP A 169 0.17 -3.67 22.17
C ASP A 169 0.35 -2.17 21.94
N ARG A 170 -0.61 -1.38 22.46
CA ARG A 170 -0.60 0.07 22.28
C ARG A 170 0.45 0.73 23.17
N PRO A 171 1.17 1.75 22.67
CA PRO A 171 2.04 2.56 23.52
C PRO A 171 1.26 3.28 24.63
N ASN A 172 1.94 3.55 25.74
CA ASN A 172 1.37 4.37 26.80
C ASN A 172 1.01 5.76 26.26
N GLY A 173 -0.18 6.26 26.62
CA GLY A 173 -0.71 7.52 26.08
C GLY A 173 -1.60 7.35 24.84
N TRP A 174 -1.74 6.13 24.32
CA TRP A 174 -2.67 5.81 23.24
C TRP A 174 -3.98 5.24 23.78
N GLU A 175 -5.08 5.66 23.17
CA GLU A 175 -6.42 5.16 23.47
C GLU A 175 -6.72 3.87 22.71
N LYS A 176 -7.87 3.25 23.02
CA LYS A 176 -8.21 1.92 22.51
C LYS A 176 -8.14 1.81 20.99
N ASP A 177 -8.58 2.87 20.33
CA ASP A 177 -8.74 2.94 18.89
C ASP A 177 -7.63 3.79 18.25
N GLY A 178 -6.51 4.00 18.93
CA GLY A 178 -5.33 4.65 18.36
C GLY A 178 -4.65 3.79 17.29
N PHE A 179 -4.18 4.43 16.22
CA PHE A 179 -3.60 3.76 15.06
C PHE A 179 -2.55 4.61 14.34
N ILE A 180 -1.86 3.98 13.40
CA ILE A 180 -0.94 4.62 12.45
C ILE A 180 -1.56 4.53 11.07
N PHE A 181 -1.55 5.62 10.31
CA PHE A 181 -1.90 5.63 8.91
C PHE A 181 -0.65 6.00 8.10
N ALA A 182 -0.29 5.20 7.11
CA ALA A 182 0.84 5.47 6.24
C ALA A 182 0.34 5.47 4.80
N GLN A 183 0.55 6.59 4.09
CA GLN A 183 0.15 6.79 2.71
C GLN A 183 1.38 6.85 1.82
N ILE A 184 1.30 6.17 0.68
CA ILE A 184 2.23 6.28 -0.43
C ILE A 184 1.66 7.29 -1.42
N ALA A 185 2.47 8.24 -1.88
CA ALA A 185 2.09 9.23 -2.86
C ALA A 185 1.64 8.56 -4.16
N ILE A 186 0.49 9.01 -4.66
CA ILE A 186 -0.08 8.57 -5.92
C ILE A 186 -0.11 9.77 -6.86
N ASP A 187 0.80 9.76 -7.82
CA ASP A 187 0.80 10.76 -8.88
C ASP A 187 -0.43 10.59 -9.79
N ASN A 188 -1.04 11.71 -10.17
CA ASN A 188 -2.20 11.75 -11.07
C ASN A 188 -3.40 10.89 -10.60
N PHE A 189 -3.64 10.83 -9.29
CA PHE A 189 -4.78 10.10 -8.74
C PHE A 189 -6.12 10.56 -9.34
N SER A 190 -6.92 9.59 -9.77
CA SER A 190 -8.32 9.76 -10.10
C SER A 190 -9.15 8.78 -9.30
N SER A 191 -10.30 9.22 -8.81
CA SER A 191 -11.32 8.33 -8.25
C SER A 191 -12.55 8.32 -9.16
N GLU A 192 -13.30 7.23 -9.09
CA GLU A 192 -14.57 7.07 -9.77
C GLU A 192 -15.58 6.51 -8.77
N SER A 193 -16.82 6.95 -8.86
CA SER A 193 -17.91 6.43 -8.04
C SER A 193 -18.87 5.66 -8.93
N TYR A 194 -19.27 4.48 -8.49
CA TYR A 194 -20.22 3.63 -9.19
C TYR A 194 -21.48 3.47 -8.36
N ASP A 195 -22.64 3.45 -9.02
CA ASP A 195 -23.85 2.95 -8.39
C ASP A 195 -23.73 1.43 -8.19
N GLU A 196 -23.81 0.96 -6.95
CA GLU A 196 -23.70 -0.49 -6.65
C GLU A 196 -24.81 -1.32 -7.32
N ILE A 197 -25.94 -0.72 -7.67
CA ILE A 197 -27.10 -1.41 -8.25
C ILE A 197 -27.04 -1.37 -9.77
N THR A 198 -26.71 -0.23 -10.37
CA THR A 198 -26.74 -0.07 -11.84
C THR A 198 -25.38 -0.24 -12.50
N ALA A 199 -24.29 -0.25 -11.73
CA ALA A 199 -22.90 -0.19 -12.20
C ALA A 199 -22.60 1.03 -13.09
N ASP A 200 -23.47 2.04 -13.09
CA ASP A 200 -23.25 3.26 -13.83
C ASP A 200 -22.26 4.16 -13.07
N LEU A 201 -21.38 4.81 -13.84
CA LEU A 201 -20.53 5.89 -13.33
C LEU A 201 -21.40 7.04 -12.83
N LYS A 202 -21.24 7.36 -11.55
CA LYS A 202 -21.75 8.60 -10.97
C LYS A 202 -20.67 9.67 -11.07
N GLU A 203 -21.08 10.84 -11.54
CA GLU A 203 -20.26 12.04 -11.43
C GLU A 203 -19.87 12.22 -9.97
N LEU A 204 -18.56 12.33 -9.70
CA LEU A 204 -18.04 12.58 -8.37
C LEU A 204 -18.62 13.91 -7.87
N GLN A 205 -19.60 13.83 -6.99
CA GLN A 205 -20.01 15.00 -6.23
C GLN A 205 -18.85 15.33 -5.28
N ILE A 206 -18.03 16.30 -5.68
CA ILE A 206 -17.06 16.93 -4.81
C ILE A 206 -17.85 17.45 -3.63
N TRP A 207 -17.73 16.77 -2.49
CA TRP A 207 -18.31 17.21 -1.24
C TRP A 207 -17.63 18.53 -0.88
N LYS A 208 -18.32 19.64 -1.12
CA LYS A 208 -17.92 20.91 -0.51
C LYS A 208 -18.04 20.73 1.00
N PRO A 209 -16.97 20.91 1.77
CA PRO A 209 -17.11 20.96 3.21
C PRO A 209 -18.11 22.06 3.54
N ILE A 210 -19.10 21.73 4.37
CA ILE A 210 -20.03 22.71 4.91
C ILE A 210 -19.18 23.61 5.80
N ALA A 211 -19.06 24.88 5.40
CA ALA A 211 -18.41 25.94 6.17
C ALA A 211 -19.18 26.27 7.45
#